data_AF-A0A960JDF1-F1
#
_entry.id   AF-A0A960JDF1-F1
#
_cell.length_a   1.000
_cell.length_b   1.000
_cell.length_c   1.000
_cell.angle_alpha   90.00
_cell.angle_beta   90.00
_cell.angle_gamma   90.00
#
_symmetry.space_group_name_H-M   'P 1'
#
loop_
_entity.id
_entity.type
_entity.pdbx_description
1 polymer ?
#
loop_
_entity_poly.entity_id
_entity_poly.type
_entity_poly.pdbx_seq_one_letter_code
_entity_poly.pdbx_strand_id
1 'polypeptide(L)'
;MTRAPRIIAIALLFGATVCAQPFVYYRSIFNAASFAPSGAPNGAVAQGSIFTVFGRGLGPAAGAQAAAFPLSESVAGVSVEVCQTSTCVAALPLFVRADQINAVMPSNAPLGAASLRVTVDGEPGNF
;
A
#
# COMPACT_ATOMS: atom_id res chain seq x y z
N MET A 1 -28.25 10.41 -59.39
CA MET A 1 -28.07 11.32 -58.24
C MET A 1 -27.85 10.47 -56.99
N THR A 2 -26.59 10.15 -56.69
CA THR A 2 -26.16 9.21 -55.65
C THR A 2 -26.03 9.91 -54.29
N ARG A 3 -26.74 9.42 -53.27
CA ARG A 3 -26.63 9.91 -51.88
C ARG A 3 -25.56 9.10 -51.15
N ALA A 4 -24.53 9.76 -50.64
CA ALA A 4 -23.51 9.15 -49.77
C ALA A 4 -23.96 9.23 -48.30
N PRO A 5 -23.87 8.16 -47.50
CA PRO A 5 -24.16 8.22 -46.07
C PRO A 5 -22.91 8.73 -45.32
N ARG A 6 -23.10 9.74 -44.47
CA ARG A 6 -22.06 10.24 -43.56
C ARG A 6 -22.08 9.39 -42.29
N ILE A 7 -21.11 8.49 -42.15
CA ILE A 7 -20.88 7.74 -40.91
C ILE A 7 -20.04 8.64 -39.99
N ILE A 8 -20.61 9.06 -38.86
CA ILE A 8 -19.89 9.76 -37.79
C ILE A 8 -19.42 8.69 -36.80
N ALA A 9 -18.11 8.46 -36.73
CA ALA A 9 -17.50 7.60 -35.72
C ALA A 9 -17.15 8.42 -34.48
N ILE A 10 -17.76 8.11 -33.34
CA ILE A 10 -17.38 8.65 -32.03
C ILE A 10 -16.29 7.74 -31.44
N ALA A 11 -15.07 8.24 -31.37
CA ALA A 11 -13.96 7.55 -30.71
C ALA A 11 -13.92 7.94 -29.23
N LEU A 12 -14.34 7.04 -28.34
CA LEU A 12 -14.10 7.14 -26.90
C LEU A 12 -12.66 6.72 -26.61
N LEU A 13 -11.76 7.69 -26.49
CA LEU A 13 -10.41 7.50 -25.96
C LEU A 13 -10.49 7.35 -24.43
N PHE A 14 -10.59 6.13 -23.94
CA PHE A 14 -10.28 5.84 -22.53
C PHE A 14 -8.76 5.76 -22.38
N GLY A 15 -8.14 6.82 -21.86
CA GLY A 15 -6.76 6.80 -21.38
C GLY A 15 -6.70 6.05 -20.04
N ALA A 16 -6.72 4.71 -20.07
CA ALA A 16 -6.43 3.92 -18.89
C ALA A 16 -4.91 4.01 -18.62
N THR A 17 -4.51 4.81 -17.65
CA THR A 17 -3.17 4.71 -17.06
C THR A 17 -3.10 3.36 -16.34
N VAL A 18 -2.45 2.39 -16.96
CA VAL A 18 -2.07 1.14 -16.29
C VAL A 18 -0.97 1.50 -15.28
N CYS A 19 -1.36 1.82 -14.06
CA CYS A 19 -0.41 1.79 -12.94
C CYS A 19 -0.07 0.32 -12.67
N ALA A 20 1.21 0.00 -12.54
CA ALA A 20 1.62 -1.33 -12.10
C ALA A 20 1.03 -1.58 -10.71
N GLN A 21 0.28 -2.68 -10.53
CA GLN A 21 -0.33 -2.98 -9.24
C GLN A 21 0.74 -3.03 -8.13
N PRO A 22 0.45 -2.45 -6.95
CA PRO A 22 1.36 -2.54 -5.81
C PRO A 22 1.65 -4.00 -5.48
N PHE A 23 2.92 -4.31 -5.23
CA PHE A 23 3.33 -5.68 -4.94
C PHE A 23 4.31 -5.70 -3.77
N VAL A 24 3.87 -6.31 -2.68
CA VAL A 24 4.67 -6.56 -1.47
C VAL A 24 5.43 -7.86 -1.66
N TYR A 25 6.74 -7.82 -1.47
CA TYR A 25 7.56 -9.03 -1.65
C TYR A 25 7.29 -10.06 -0.55
N TYR A 26 7.54 -11.34 -0.86
CA TYR A 26 7.39 -12.41 0.12
C TYR A 26 8.33 -12.21 1.32
N ARG A 27 7.79 -12.34 2.55
CA ARG A 27 8.53 -12.17 3.82
C ARG A 27 9.27 -10.83 3.93
N SER A 28 8.72 -9.78 3.33
CA SER A 28 9.35 -8.46 3.24
C SER A 28 8.89 -7.45 4.29
N ILE A 29 8.30 -7.95 5.37
CA ILE A 29 7.82 -7.15 6.50
C ILE A 29 8.82 -7.32 7.64
N PHE A 30 9.43 -6.21 8.05
CA PHE A 30 10.52 -6.16 9.02
C PHE A 30 10.12 -5.30 10.21
N ASN A 31 10.57 -5.71 11.40
CA ASN A 31 10.59 -4.80 12.54
C ASN A 31 11.56 -3.66 12.23
N ALA A 32 11.11 -2.40 12.35
CA ALA A 32 11.93 -1.26 11.92
C ALA A 32 13.11 -0.96 12.86
N ALA A 33 13.07 -1.42 14.12
CA ALA A 33 14.14 -1.21 15.09
C ALA A 33 15.27 -2.24 14.95
N SER A 34 14.93 -3.52 14.81
CA SER A 34 15.93 -4.59 14.67
C SER A 34 16.31 -4.88 13.22
N PHE A 35 15.50 -4.42 12.26
CA PHE A 35 15.59 -4.76 10.85
C PHE A 35 15.62 -6.28 10.60
N ALA A 36 14.91 -7.03 11.45
CA ALA A 36 14.74 -8.47 11.33
C ALA A 36 13.33 -8.81 10.80
N PRO A 37 13.18 -9.85 9.96
CA PRO A 37 11.87 -10.27 9.46
C PRO A 37 11.01 -10.84 10.59
N SER A 38 9.68 -10.76 10.47
CA SER A 38 8.72 -11.09 11.54
C SER A 38 8.89 -12.45 12.23
N GLY A 39 9.43 -13.45 11.53
CA GLY A 39 9.68 -14.80 12.08
C GLY A 39 11.07 -15.02 12.69
N ALA A 40 11.95 -14.01 12.69
CA ALA A 40 13.29 -14.11 13.26
C ALA A 40 13.33 -13.63 14.73
N PRO A 41 14.36 -13.99 15.52
CA PRO A 41 14.58 -13.42 16.84
C PRO A 41 14.57 -11.88 16.79
N ASN A 42 13.84 -11.25 17.70
CA ASN A 42 13.62 -9.79 17.75
C ASN A 42 12.97 -9.19 16.49
N GLY A 43 12.39 -10.00 15.60
CA GLY A 43 11.76 -9.55 14.36
C GLY A 43 10.24 -9.32 14.47
N ALA A 44 9.60 -9.77 15.55
CA ALA A 44 8.16 -9.59 15.73
C ALA A 44 7.77 -8.09 15.70
N VAL A 45 6.63 -7.79 15.09
CA VAL A 45 6.07 -6.44 15.02
C VAL A 45 5.01 -6.32 16.11
N ALA A 46 5.21 -5.40 17.05
CA ALA A 46 4.26 -5.16 18.13
C ALA A 46 3.22 -4.09 17.73
N GLN A 47 2.05 -4.12 18.36
CA GLN A 47 1.10 -2.99 18.35
C GLN A 47 1.83 -1.69 18.76
N GLY A 48 1.61 -0.60 18.02
CA GLY A 48 2.25 0.70 18.24
C GLY A 48 3.71 0.82 17.77
N SER A 49 4.35 -0.29 17.36
CA SER A 49 5.71 -0.26 16.82
C SER A 49 5.73 0.17 15.34
N ILE A 50 6.89 0.64 14.88
CA ILE A 50 7.12 0.90 13.46
C ILE A 50 7.57 -0.40 12.79
N PHE A 51 7.02 -0.67 11.61
CA PHE A 51 7.47 -1.75 10.73
C PHE A 51 7.78 -1.21 9.33
N THR A 52 8.64 -1.93 8.62
CA THR A 52 9.03 -1.63 7.25
C THR A 52 8.48 -2.69 6.31
N VAL A 53 7.93 -2.27 5.17
CA VAL A 53 7.46 -3.14 4.08
C VAL A 53 8.30 -2.85 2.85
N PHE A 54 8.77 -3.89 2.15
CA PHE A 54 9.46 -3.75 0.86
C PHE A 54 8.67 -4.33 -0.31
N GLY A 55 8.83 -3.76 -1.48
CA GLY A 55 8.06 -4.17 -2.65
C GLY A 55 8.39 -3.38 -3.91
N ARG A 56 7.39 -3.26 -4.78
CA ARG A 56 7.39 -2.38 -5.96
C ARG A 56 6.03 -1.74 -6.13
N GLY A 57 6.00 -0.55 -6.73
CA GLY A 57 4.76 0.20 -6.92
C GLY A 57 4.06 0.55 -5.61
N LEU A 58 4.79 0.67 -4.51
CA LEU A 58 4.23 0.91 -3.17
C LEU A 58 3.92 2.39 -2.89
N GLY A 59 4.21 3.29 -3.83
CA GLY A 59 4.03 4.73 -3.69
C GLY A 59 4.83 5.55 -4.70
N PRO A 60 4.96 6.87 -4.50
CA PRO A 60 5.68 7.75 -5.42
C PRO A 60 7.19 7.46 -5.45
N ALA A 61 7.82 7.73 -6.61
CA ALA A 61 9.26 7.51 -6.80
C ALA A 61 10.15 8.38 -5.89
N ALA A 62 9.79 9.67 -5.71
CA ALA A 62 10.50 10.59 -4.83
C ALA A 62 10.30 10.28 -3.34
N GLY A 63 9.30 9.46 -3.02
CA GLY A 63 8.81 9.23 -1.68
C GLY A 63 7.98 10.40 -1.14
N ALA A 64 7.24 10.12 -0.07
CA ALA A 64 6.45 11.09 0.67
C ALA A 64 6.42 10.69 2.14
N GLN A 65 6.27 11.67 3.02
CA GLN A 65 6.21 11.48 4.46
C GLN A 65 4.91 12.04 5.02
N ALA A 66 4.47 11.50 6.16
CA ALA A 66 3.40 12.11 6.93
C ALA A 66 3.80 13.54 7.31
N ALA A 67 2.89 14.49 7.11
CA ALA A 67 3.17 15.92 7.22
C ALA A 67 2.69 16.54 8.55
N ALA A 68 1.77 15.87 9.26
CA ALA A 68 1.13 16.43 10.45
C ALA A 68 0.62 15.33 11.41
N PHE A 69 0.33 15.76 12.63
CA PHE A 69 -0.41 14.97 13.62
C PHE A 69 -1.83 15.51 13.78
N PRO A 70 -2.83 14.65 14.04
CA PRO A 70 -2.72 13.19 14.14
C PRO A 70 -2.34 12.54 12.80
N LEU A 71 -1.65 11.40 12.86
CA LEU A 71 -1.22 10.69 11.66
C LEU A 71 -2.44 10.26 10.83
N SER A 72 -2.36 10.45 9.52
CA SER A 72 -3.38 9.96 8.59
C SER A 72 -3.18 8.48 8.29
N GLU A 73 -4.26 7.78 7.96
CA GLU A 73 -4.25 6.41 7.43
C GLU A 73 -3.76 6.35 5.97
N SER A 74 -3.58 7.51 5.32
CA SER A 74 -2.99 7.59 3.98
C SER A 74 -1.96 8.70 3.85
N VAL A 75 -0.88 8.39 3.12
CA VAL A 75 0.15 9.36 2.73
C VAL A 75 0.36 9.22 1.22
N ALA A 76 0.19 10.32 0.49
CA ALA A 76 0.37 10.37 -0.97
C ALA A 76 -0.36 9.24 -1.73
N GLY A 77 -1.61 8.97 -1.37
CA GLY A 77 -2.45 7.94 -2.00
C GLY A 77 -2.18 6.51 -1.54
N VAL A 78 -1.18 6.30 -0.68
CA VAL A 78 -0.81 4.98 -0.14
C VAL A 78 -1.54 4.74 1.17
N SER A 79 -2.17 3.59 1.32
CA SER A 79 -2.73 3.09 2.59
C SER A 79 -2.29 1.64 2.83
N VAL A 80 -2.29 1.24 4.11
CA VAL A 80 -1.84 -0.08 4.55
C VAL A 80 -2.87 -0.67 5.49
N GLU A 81 -3.35 -1.88 5.18
CA GLU A 81 -4.34 -2.59 5.97
C GLU A 81 -3.75 -3.89 6.52
N VAL A 82 -3.96 -4.14 7.81
CA VAL A 82 -3.53 -5.37 8.51
C VAL A 82 -4.76 -6.17 8.87
N CYS A 83 -4.86 -7.39 8.34
CA CYS A 83 -6.04 -8.23 8.44
C CYS A 83 -5.73 -9.58 9.11
N GLN A 84 -6.63 -10.01 10.00
CA GLN A 84 -6.70 -11.37 10.49
C GLN A 84 -8.16 -11.83 10.49
N THR A 85 -8.45 -12.91 9.75
CA THR A 85 -9.80 -13.47 9.60
C THR A 85 -10.80 -12.42 9.09
N SER A 86 -11.65 -11.87 9.97
CA SER A 86 -12.68 -10.89 9.64
C SER A 86 -12.37 -9.48 10.15
N THR A 87 -11.24 -9.29 10.83
CA THR A 87 -10.84 -8.00 11.39
C THR A 87 -9.71 -7.42 10.55
N CYS A 88 -9.93 -6.22 10.02
CA CYS A 88 -8.91 -5.43 9.36
C CYS A 88 -8.79 -4.06 10.01
N VAL A 89 -7.57 -3.59 10.18
CA VAL A 89 -7.27 -2.26 10.75
C VAL A 89 -6.26 -1.53 9.89
N ALA A 90 -6.40 -0.21 9.78
CA ALA A 90 -5.51 0.63 8.99
C ALA A 90 -4.23 0.94 9.79
N ALA A 91 -3.07 0.52 9.27
CA ALA A 91 -1.78 0.99 9.75
C ALA A 91 -1.55 2.44 9.30
N LEU A 92 -0.71 3.17 10.04
CA LEU A 92 -0.49 4.60 9.83
C LEU A 92 0.84 4.83 9.12
N PRO A 93 0.86 5.14 7.81
CA PRO A 93 2.11 5.35 7.10
C PRO A 93 2.85 6.60 7.61
N LEU A 94 4.15 6.46 7.86
CA LEU A 94 5.05 7.56 8.21
C LEU A 94 5.85 8.03 6.99
N PHE A 95 6.27 7.08 6.17
CA PHE A 95 7.02 7.30 4.94
C PHE A 95 6.65 6.25 3.91
N VAL A 96 6.48 6.68 2.66
CA VAL A 96 6.13 5.82 1.53
C VAL A 96 7.02 6.16 0.34
N ARG A 97 7.50 5.15 -0.37
CA ARG A 97 8.27 5.25 -1.63
C ARG A 97 7.89 4.05 -2.51
N ALA A 98 8.19 4.14 -3.80
CA ALA A 98 7.92 3.09 -4.78
C ALA A 98 8.31 1.65 -4.35
N ASP A 99 9.29 1.47 -3.49
CA ASP A 99 9.83 0.17 -3.06
C ASP A 99 9.87 -0.02 -1.53
N GLN A 100 9.39 0.94 -0.75
CA GLN A 100 9.44 0.89 0.71
C GLN A 100 8.30 1.66 1.38
N ILE A 101 7.74 1.10 2.44
CA ILE A 101 6.85 1.81 3.37
C ILE A 101 7.38 1.64 4.79
N ASN A 102 7.36 2.70 5.59
CA ASN A 102 7.45 2.63 7.05
C ASN A 102 6.10 3.07 7.62
N ALA A 103 5.52 2.24 8.49
CA ALA A 103 4.21 2.51 9.08
C ALA A 103 4.17 2.11 10.55
N VAL A 104 3.30 2.76 11.32
CA VAL A 104 2.98 2.39 12.70
C VAL A 104 1.90 1.31 12.68
N MET A 105 2.17 0.20 13.37
CA MET A 105 1.17 -0.84 13.64
C MET A 105 0.08 -0.28 14.56
N PRO A 106 -1.21 -0.43 14.25
CA PRO A 106 -2.28 0.07 15.11
C PRO A 106 -2.27 -0.56 16.50
N SER A 107 -2.66 0.21 17.52
CA SER A 107 -2.75 -0.30 18.90
C SER A 107 -3.83 -1.37 19.08
N ASN A 108 -4.79 -1.46 18.16
CA ASN A 108 -5.85 -2.45 18.13
C ASN A 108 -5.64 -3.53 17.04
N ALA A 109 -4.42 -3.64 16.49
CA ALA A 109 -4.12 -4.68 15.49
C ALA A 109 -4.34 -6.08 16.06
N PRO A 110 -4.84 -7.04 15.26
CA PRO A 110 -4.99 -8.42 15.72
C PRO A 110 -3.65 -9.01 16.15
N LEU A 111 -3.68 -9.85 17.19
CA LEU A 111 -2.48 -10.54 17.68
C LEU A 111 -2.23 -11.83 16.89
N GLY A 112 -0.97 -12.21 16.74
CA GLY A 112 -0.57 -13.41 16.02
C GLY A 112 -0.36 -13.17 14.53
N ALA A 113 -0.49 -14.22 13.72
CA ALA A 113 -0.28 -14.13 12.28
C ALA A 113 -1.39 -13.32 11.60
N ALA A 114 -1.00 -12.31 10.84
CA ALA A 114 -1.89 -11.45 10.07
C ALA A 114 -1.31 -11.22 8.67
N SER A 115 -2.20 -10.94 7.72
CA SER A 115 -1.84 -10.52 6.36
C SER A 115 -1.82 -9.01 6.28
N LEU A 116 -1.07 -8.48 5.31
CA LEU A 116 -0.99 -7.04 5.07
C LEU A 116 -1.28 -6.76 3.61
N ARG A 117 -2.07 -5.72 3.35
CA ARG A 117 -2.32 -5.22 2.01
C ARG A 117 -1.92 -3.76 1.90
N VAL A 118 -1.24 -3.43 0.81
CA VAL A 118 -0.95 -2.05 0.42
C VAL A 118 -1.89 -1.65 -0.71
N THR A 119 -2.51 -0.48 -0.61
CA THR A 119 -3.31 0.12 -1.68
C THR A 119 -2.66 1.43 -2.08
N VAL A 120 -2.54 1.69 -3.38
CA VAL A 120 -1.98 2.94 -3.92
C VAL A 120 -2.98 3.53 -4.89
N ASP A 121 -3.46 4.74 -4.60
CA ASP A 121 -4.45 5.46 -5.43
C ASP A 121 -5.71 4.63 -5.75
N GLY A 122 -6.14 3.79 -4.79
CA GLY A 122 -7.28 2.89 -4.94
C GLY A 122 -6.98 1.55 -5.61
N GLU A 123 -5.77 1.37 -6.16
CA GLU A 123 -5.33 0.09 -6.73
C GLU A 123 -4.70 -0.80 -5.66
N PRO A 124 -5.32 -1.94 -5.35
CA PRO A 124 -4.89 -2.69 -4.19
C PRO A 124 -3.93 -3.82 -4.58
N GLY A 125 -2.89 -4.01 -3.78
CA GLY A 125 -1.85 -5.01 -4.01
C GLY A 125 -2.23 -6.42 -3.58
N ASN A 126 -1.21 -7.29 -3.48
CA ASN A 126 -1.36 -8.61 -2.88
C ASN A 126 -1.58 -8.55 -1.37
N PHE A 127 -2.14 -9.64 -0.84
CA PHE A 127 -2.10 -9.97 0.59
C PHE A 127 -0.86 -10.81 0.94
#